data_AF-A0A9D9DTB1-F1
#
_entry.id   AF-A0A9D9DTB1-F1
#
_cell.length_a   1.000
_cell.length_b   1.000
_cell.length_c   1.000
_cell.angle_alpha   90.00
_cell.angle_beta   90.00
_cell.angle_gamma   90.00
#
_symmetry.space_group_name_H-M   'P 1'
#
loop_
_entity.id
_entity.type
_entity.pdbx_description
1 polymer ?
#
loop_
_entity_poly.entity_id
_entity_poly.type
_entity_poly.pdbx_seq_one_letter_code
_entity_poly.pdbx_strand_id
1 'polypeptide(L)'
;MKTLKVLEGPTAVGKTALAIEWALADRTEIVSADSRQFYRELDIGVARPSPEELAAVPHHFIACKSIEEYYSVSRYEQEALALLEELFKKHDVVILAGGSGLYVNALCHGIDDLPDPAPELREALKKQLAEEGIESLQQELKRLDPAFYEQVDLCNSVRLRRALEVCITTGKPFSSLRTGPRKQRPFRIERYALNRPKEELYERINRRVDLMMEAGLLDEARALWPQAHLNALQTVGYRELF
;
A
#
# COMPACT_ATOMS: atom_id res chain seq x y z
N MET A 1 -12.29 20.70 15.92
CA MET A 1 -12.05 19.23 15.89
C MET A 1 -11.19 18.95 14.67
N LYS A 2 -10.12 18.17 14.82
CA LYS A 2 -9.17 17.89 13.73
C LYS A 2 -9.80 16.93 12.71
N THR A 3 -9.54 17.14 11.43
CA THR A 3 -10.19 16.40 10.32
C THR A 3 -9.17 15.86 9.33
N LEU A 4 -9.26 14.56 9.04
CA LEU A 4 -8.57 13.92 7.93
C LEU A 4 -9.53 13.81 6.73
N LYS A 5 -9.27 14.58 5.67
CA LYS A 5 -9.99 14.44 4.40
C LYS A 5 -9.29 13.39 3.56
N VAL A 6 -9.97 12.28 3.31
CA VAL A 6 -9.46 11.12 2.60
C VAL A 6 -9.94 11.17 1.15
N LEU A 7 -9.01 11.26 0.22
CA LEU A 7 -9.23 11.31 -1.22
C LEU A 7 -8.84 9.99 -1.88
N GLU A 8 -9.83 9.21 -2.26
CA GLU A 8 -9.70 7.91 -2.90
C GLU A 8 -10.23 7.95 -4.33
N GLY A 9 -9.92 6.91 -5.11
CA GLY A 9 -10.40 6.77 -6.48
C GLY A 9 -9.44 5.98 -7.37
N PRO A 10 -9.88 5.55 -8.56
CA PRO A 10 -9.05 4.75 -9.46
C PRO A 10 -7.81 5.51 -9.94
N THR A 11 -6.87 4.79 -10.52
CA THR A 11 -5.71 5.41 -11.18
C THR A 11 -6.17 6.31 -12.34
N ALA A 12 -5.39 7.34 -12.67
CA ALA A 12 -5.69 8.34 -13.71
C ALA A 12 -6.94 9.24 -13.50
N VAL A 13 -7.69 9.09 -12.40
CA VAL A 13 -8.90 9.90 -12.12
C VAL A 13 -8.61 11.37 -11.76
N GLY A 14 -7.35 11.71 -11.44
CA GLY A 14 -6.93 13.08 -11.10
C GLY A 14 -6.79 13.39 -9.60
N LYS A 15 -6.50 12.38 -8.77
CA LYS A 15 -6.37 12.54 -7.31
C LYS A 15 -5.30 13.56 -6.92
N THR A 16 -4.10 13.49 -7.49
CA THR A 16 -2.96 14.35 -7.11
C THR A 16 -3.30 15.83 -7.30
N ALA A 17 -3.79 16.20 -8.49
CA ALA A 17 -4.17 17.57 -8.79
C ALA A 17 -5.21 18.13 -7.81
N LEU A 18 -6.26 17.35 -7.51
CA LEU A 18 -7.29 17.78 -6.56
C LEU A 18 -6.79 17.81 -5.10
N ALA A 19 -5.93 16.87 -4.70
CA ALA A 19 -5.32 16.88 -3.38
C ALA A 19 -4.48 18.15 -3.16
N ILE A 20 -3.71 18.57 -4.18
CA ILE A 20 -2.93 19.81 -4.16
C ILE A 20 -3.85 21.03 -4.07
N GLU A 21 -4.90 21.08 -4.89
CA GLU A 21 -5.90 22.16 -4.84
C GLU A 21 -6.51 22.29 -3.42
N TRP A 22 -6.93 21.18 -2.83
CA TRP A 22 -7.49 21.16 -1.48
C TRP A 22 -6.46 21.58 -0.43
N ALA A 23 -5.23 21.09 -0.53
CA ALA A 23 -4.20 21.40 0.45
C ALA A 23 -3.77 22.88 0.40
N LEU A 24 -3.74 23.48 -0.79
CA LEU A 24 -3.54 24.93 -0.94
C LEU A 24 -4.70 25.73 -0.32
N ALA A 25 -5.94 25.33 -0.59
CA ALA A 25 -7.13 26.01 -0.06
C ALA A 25 -7.22 25.91 1.48
N ASP A 26 -6.94 24.73 2.04
CA ASP A 26 -6.97 24.47 3.49
C ASP A 26 -5.65 24.87 4.20
N ARG A 27 -4.63 25.32 3.45
CA ARG A 27 -3.26 25.63 3.94
C ARG A 27 -2.69 24.48 4.79
N THR A 28 -2.70 23.28 4.21
CA THR A 28 -2.27 22.05 4.87
C THR A 28 -1.32 21.25 3.97
N GLU A 29 -0.95 20.08 4.46
CA GLU A 29 -0.01 19.15 3.88
C GLU A 29 -0.75 17.87 3.44
N ILE A 30 -0.11 17.10 2.55
CA ILE A 30 -0.68 15.88 1.98
C ILE A 30 0.06 14.66 2.53
N VAL A 31 -0.68 13.67 3.00
CA VAL A 31 -0.18 12.35 3.38
C VAL A 31 -0.49 11.40 2.23
N SER A 32 0.53 10.81 1.61
CA SER A 32 0.32 9.79 0.57
C SER A 32 -0.09 8.45 1.18
N ALA A 33 -1.06 7.79 0.55
CA ALA A 33 -1.48 6.42 0.83
C ALA A 33 -1.38 5.55 -0.43
N ASP A 34 -0.29 5.70 -1.19
CA ASP A 34 0.03 4.89 -2.35
C ASP A 34 1.27 4.02 -2.11
N SER A 35 1.01 2.71 -1.97
CA SER A 35 2.03 1.71 -1.61
C SER A 35 3.20 1.61 -2.57
N ARG A 36 3.10 2.18 -3.78
CA ARG A 36 4.17 2.14 -4.78
C ARG A 36 4.97 3.43 -4.83
N GLN A 37 4.34 4.56 -4.53
CA GLN A 37 5.01 5.87 -4.49
C GLN A 37 5.91 6.06 -3.27
N PHE A 38 5.84 5.17 -2.28
CA PHE A 38 6.73 5.18 -1.11
C PHE A 38 8.21 4.99 -1.47
N TYR A 39 8.50 4.35 -2.60
CA TYR A 39 9.83 3.88 -2.96
C TYR A 39 10.60 4.89 -3.83
N ARG A 40 11.84 5.21 -3.44
CA ARG A 40 12.72 6.17 -4.13
C ARG A 40 13.06 5.74 -5.55
N GLU A 41 13.20 4.46 -5.76
CA GLU A 41 13.63 3.87 -7.04
C GLU A 41 12.48 3.79 -8.06
N LEU A 42 11.22 3.95 -7.63
CA LEU A 42 10.05 3.88 -8.52
C LEU A 42 9.49 5.28 -8.79
N ASP A 43 9.64 5.79 -10.01
CA ASP A 43 9.24 7.15 -10.36
C ASP A 43 8.14 7.17 -11.44
N ILE A 44 8.51 6.84 -12.68
CA ILE A 44 7.64 6.95 -13.85
C ILE A 44 6.49 5.95 -13.76
N GLY A 45 6.81 4.67 -13.53
CA GLY A 45 5.81 3.58 -13.55
C GLY A 45 4.76 3.67 -12.44
N VAL A 46 5.02 4.44 -11.39
CA VAL A 46 4.10 4.63 -10.26
C VAL A 46 3.35 5.96 -10.31
N ALA A 47 3.50 6.72 -11.41
CA ALA A 47 2.93 8.05 -11.58
C ALA A 47 3.23 8.96 -10.38
N ARG A 48 4.49 9.00 -9.94
CA ARG A 48 4.91 9.88 -8.85
C ARG A 48 4.55 11.34 -9.19
N PRO A 49 4.07 12.14 -8.22
CA PRO A 49 3.84 13.56 -8.47
C PRO A 49 5.11 14.23 -9.01
N SER A 50 4.94 15.16 -9.96
CA SER A 50 6.07 15.84 -10.59
C SER A 50 6.83 16.73 -9.60
N PRO A 51 8.07 17.15 -9.91
CA PRO A 51 8.80 18.10 -9.06
C PRO A 51 8.02 19.39 -8.77
N GLU A 52 7.27 19.89 -9.75
CA GLU A 52 6.41 21.07 -9.60
C GLU A 52 5.24 20.80 -8.64
N GLU A 53 4.60 19.62 -8.75
CA GLU A 53 3.52 19.20 -7.86
C GLU A 53 4.02 19.00 -6.42
N LEU A 54 5.19 18.41 -6.24
CA LEU A 54 5.85 18.24 -4.94
C LEU A 54 6.31 19.57 -4.32
N ALA A 55 6.68 20.53 -5.15
CA ALA A 55 7.07 21.88 -4.70
C ALA A 55 5.86 22.75 -4.32
N ALA A 56 4.67 22.46 -4.87
CA ALA A 56 3.46 23.24 -4.60
C ALA A 56 2.98 23.10 -3.15
N VAL A 57 3.05 21.88 -2.60
CA VAL A 57 2.60 21.55 -1.24
C VAL A 57 3.47 20.42 -0.66
N PRO A 58 3.81 20.42 0.64
CA PRO A 58 4.48 19.30 1.27
C PRO A 58 3.69 17.98 1.12
N HIS A 59 4.36 16.96 0.57
CA HIS A 59 3.86 15.60 0.47
C HIS A 59 4.67 14.66 1.36
N HIS A 60 3.98 13.92 2.22
CA HIS A 60 4.56 12.87 3.06
C HIS A 60 4.37 11.49 2.45
N PHE A 61 5.29 10.58 2.77
CA PHE A 61 5.32 9.23 2.24
C PHE A 61 5.42 9.18 0.71
N ILE A 62 6.20 10.06 0.10
CA ILE A 62 6.62 9.94 -1.30
C ILE A 62 8.13 9.75 -1.32
N ALA A 63 8.62 8.73 -2.03
CA ALA A 63 10.05 8.45 -2.15
C ALA A 63 10.80 8.43 -0.80
N CYS A 64 10.17 7.90 0.25
CA CYS A 64 10.69 7.92 1.62
C CYS A 64 11.38 6.60 2.03
N LYS A 65 11.20 5.53 1.27
CA LYS A 65 11.82 4.20 1.51
C LYS A 65 12.57 3.73 0.26
N SER A 66 13.50 2.80 0.42
CA SER A 66 14.09 2.02 -0.67
C SER A 66 13.25 0.78 -0.96
N ILE A 67 13.24 0.31 -2.21
CA ILE A 67 12.65 -0.99 -2.59
C ILE A 67 13.24 -2.19 -1.81
N GLU A 68 14.45 -2.05 -1.26
CA GLU A 68 15.10 -3.08 -0.44
C GLU A 68 14.62 -3.06 1.02
N GLU A 69 14.00 -1.96 1.46
CA GLU A 69 13.51 -1.83 2.82
C GLU A 69 12.17 -2.56 3.00
N TYR A 70 12.08 -3.38 4.04
CA TYR A 70 10.81 -3.96 4.43
C TYR A 70 9.84 -2.88 4.91
N TYR A 71 8.73 -2.73 4.18
CA TYR A 71 7.66 -1.81 4.53
C TYR A 71 6.31 -2.50 4.47
N SER A 72 5.54 -2.35 5.54
CA SER A 72 4.26 -3.03 5.74
C SER A 72 3.16 -2.02 6.04
N VAL A 73 1.91 -2.45 5.82
CA VAL A 73 0.74 -1.64 6.16
C VAL A 73 0.68 -1.29 7.65
N SER A 74 1.13 -2.17 8.54
CA SER A 74 1.17 -1.91 9.99
C SER A 74 2.20 -0.82 10.31
N ARG A 75 3.39 -0.86 9.69
CA ARG A 75 4.41 0.19 9.84
C ARG A 75 3.92 1.53 9.32
N TYR A 76 3.26 1.53 8.16
CA TYR A 76 2.64 2.73 7.62
C TYR A 76 1.57 3.29 8.57
N GLU A 77 0.67 2.46 9.11
CA GLU A 77 -0.34 2.93 10.07
C GLU A 77 0.33 3.66 11.25
N GLN A 78 1.35 3.04 11.85
CA GLN A 78 2.07 3.61 12.99
C GLN A 78 2.78 4.92 12.63
N GLU A 79 3.57 4.93 11.56
CA GLU A 79 4.31 6.12 11.10
C GLU A 79 3.35 7.26 10.70
N ALA A 80 2.27 6.95 9.97
CA ALA A 80 1.32 7.95 9.51
C ALA A 80 0.47 8.52 10.66
N LEU A 81 0.11 7.73 11.67
CA LEU A 81 -0.58 8.24 12.86
C LEU A 81 0.30 9.19 13.67
N ALA A 82 1.57 8.83 13.86
CA ALA A 82 2.54 9.70 14.54
C ALA A 82 2.73 11.02 13.78
N LEU A 83 2.84 10.96 12.45
CA LEU A 83 2.88 12.15 11.61
C LEU A 83 1.61 13.00 11.75
N LEU A 84 0.43 12.38 11.69
CA LEU A 84 -0.84 13.08 11.82
C LEU A 84 -0.97 13.79 13.18
N GLU A 85 -0.46 13.20 14.26
CA GLU A 85 -0.41 13.85 15.56
C GLU A 85 0.39 15.16 15.51
N GLU A 86 1.54 15.18 14.82
CA GLU A 86 2.34 16.38 14.64
C GLU A 86 1.69 17.40 13.69
N LEU A 87 1.13 16.94 12.58
CA LEU A 87 0.45 17.82 11.61
C LEU A 87 -0.79 18.47 12.23
N PHE A 88 -1.56 17.74 13.03
CA PHE A 88 -2.73 18.29 13.69
C PHE A 88 -2.40 19.30 14.80
N LYS A 89 -1.15 19.42 15.25
CA LYS A 89 -0.74 20.57 16.10
C LYS A 89 -0.71 21.88 15.31
N LYS A 90 -0.53 21.81 13.98
CA LYS A 90 -0.35 22.98 13.10
C LYS A 90 -1.56 23.25 12.20
N HIS A 91 -2.25 22.19 11.78
CA HIS A 91 -3.37 22.26 10.83
C HIS A 91 -4.65 21.72 11.46
N ASP A 92 -5.80 22.27 11.08
CA ASP A 92 -7.11 21.74 11.48
C ASP A 92 -7.60 20.63 10.54
N VAL A 93 -7.14 20.66 9.30
CA VAL A 93 -7.44 19.69 8.24
C VAL A 93 -6.13 19.12 7.74
N VAL A 94 -6.06 17.82 7.46
CA VAL A 94 -4.96 17.18 6.72
C VAL A 94 -5.56 16.36 5.58
N ILE A 95 -4.89 16.33 4.42
CA ILE A 95 -5.36 15.57 3.26
C ILE A 95 -4.63 14.22 3.21
N LEU A 96 -5.36 13.12 3.14
CA LEU A 96 -4.83 11.80 2.80
C LEU A 96 -5.19 11.50 1.34
N ALA A 97 -4.21 11.28 0.47
CA ALA A 97 -4.47 10.97 -0.94
C ALA A 97 -3.79 9.67 -1.35
N GLY A 98 -4.50 8.74 -1.99
CA GLY A 98 -3.88 7.49 -2.42
C GLY A 98 -4.81 6.51 -3.12
N GLY A 99 -4.21 5.56 -3.85
CA GLY A 99 -4.92 4.47 -4.52
C GLY A 99 -4.94 3.16 -3.71
N SER A 100 -4.11 3.02 -2.67
CA SER A 100 -3.96 1.77 -1.94
C SER A 100 -5.00 1.65 -0.83
N GLY A 101 -6.19 1.15 -1.17
CA GLY A 101 -7.32 1.02 -0.23
C GLY A 101 -6.99 0.27 1.07
N LEU A 102 -6.05 -0.69 1.04
CA LEU A 102 -5.57 -1.37 2.26
C LEU A 102 -4.87 -0.41 3.23
N TYR A 103 -4.04 0.49 2.72
CA TYR A 103 -3.29 1.47 3.52
C TYR A 103 -4.21 2.57 4.05
N VAL A 104 -5.13 3.06 3.20
CA VAL A 104 -6.19 3.99 3.62
C VAL A 104 -7.04 3.39 4.73
N ASN A 105 -7.48 2.14 4.57
CA ASN A 105 -8.31 1.46 5.57
C ASN A 105 -7.55 1.21 6.87
N ALA A 106 -6.27 0.82 6.81
CA ALA A 106 -5.46 0.67 8.02
C ALA A 106 -5.33 1.99 8.78
N LEU A 107 -5.08 3.10 8.09
CA LEU A 107 -5.01 4.41 8.75
C LEU A 107 -6.37 4.86 9.29
N CYS A 108 -7.47 4.62 8.59
CA CYS A 108 -8.80 5.05 9.01
C CYS A 108 -9.42 4.19 10.13
N HIS A 109 -9.28 2.87 10.04
CA HIS A 109 -10.01 1.89 10.86
C HIS A 109 -9.09 1.03 11.74
N GLY A 110 -7.78 1.13 11.55
CA GLY A 110 -6.79 0.29 12.20
C GLY A 110 -6.50 -1.00 11.46
N ILE A 111 -5.35 -1.59 11.75
CA ILE A 111 -5.07 -2.99 11.48
C ILE A 111 -4.83 -3.76 12.80
N ASP A 112 -5.07 -5.07 12.76
CA ASP A 112 -4.69 -5.96 13.85
C ASP A 112 -3.16 -5.89 14.03
N ASP A 113 -2.72 -5.77 15.28
CA ASP A 113 -1.31 -5.74 15.62
C ASP A 113 -0.76 -7.16 15.59
N LEU A 114 -0.28 -7.54 14.41
CA LEU A 114 0.26 -8.86 14.14
C LEU A 114 1.78 -8.74 14.03
N PRO A 115 2.55 -9.63 14.68
CA PRO A 115 3.99 -9.54 14.64
C PRO A 115 4.53 -9.60 13.22
N ASP A 116 5.61 -8.85 12.99
CA ASP A 116 6.47 -9.05 11.85
C ASP A 116 7.20 -10.40 12.02
N PRO A 117 7.03 -11.35 11.11
CA PRO A 117 7.72 -12.64 11.20
C PRO A 117 9.20 -12.45 10.95
N ALA A 118 10.00 -13.35 11.52
CA ALA A 118 11.43 -13.41 11.27
C ALA A 118 11.71 -13.60 9.76
N PRO A 119 12.71 -12.92 9.17
CA PRO A 119 13.07 -13.09 7.77
C PRO A 119 13.32 -14.55 7.37
N GLU A 120 13.91 -15.33 8.27
CA GLU A 120 14.24 -16.75 8.07
C GLU A 120 12.97 -17.59 7.90
N LEU A 121 11.90 -17.28 8.64
CA LEU A 121 10.61 -17.96 8.52
C LEU A 121 9.96 -17.68 7.15
N ARG A 122 10.08 -16.44 6.66
CA ARG A 122 9.56 -16.09 5.33
C ARG A 122 10.28 -16.85 4.23
N GLU A 123 11.60 -16.93 4.30
CA GLU A 123 12.39 -17.67 3.33
C GLU A 123 12.13 -19.18 3.42
N ALA A 124 11.96 -19.73 4.62
CA ALA A 124 11.58 -21.13 4.81
C ALA A 124 10.22 -21.46 4.15
N LEU A 125 9.19 -20.65 4.40
CA LEU A 125 7.85 -20.86 3.80
C LEU A 125 7.83 -20.62 2.28
N LYS A 126 8.68 -19.71 1.77
CA LYS A 126 8.90 -19.55 0.31
C LYS A 126 9.54 -20.79 -0.29
N LYS A 127 10.57 -21.33 0.37
CA LYS A 127 11.28 -22.53 -0.07
C LYS A 127 10.35 -23.75 -0.08
N GLN A 128 9.60 -23.95 1.00
CA GLN A 128 8.59 -25.01 1.10
C GLN A 128 7.56 -24.93 -0.03
N LEU A 129 7.05 -23.73 -0.34
CA LEU A 129 6.14 -23.54 -1.48
C LEU A 129 6.78 -23.93 -2.82
N ALA A 130 8.06 -23.62 -3.02
CA ALA A 130 8.78 -23.88 -4.27
C ALA A 130 9.11 -25.37 -4.44
N GLU A 131 9.45 -26.07 -3.35
CA GLU A 131 9.90 -27.46 -3.38
C GLU A 131 8.74 -28.46 -3.26
N GLU A 132 7.74 -28.17 -2.41
CA GLU A 132 6.66 -29.10 -2.07
C GLU A 132 5.30 -28.68 -2.63
N GLY A 133 5.21 -27.48 -3.21
CA GLY A 133 3.97 -26.92 -3.73
C GLY A 133 3.05 -26.34 -2.66
N ILE A 134 1.87 -25.88 -3.09
CA ILE A 134 0.93 -25.18 -2.21
C ILE A 134 0.22 -26.11 -1.21
N GLU A 135 0.11 -27.41 -1.54
CA GLU A 135 -0.59 -28.40 -0.72
C GLU A 135 0.07 -28.58 0.66
N SER A 136 1.40 -28.46 0.75
CA SER A 136 2.10 -28.53 2.04
C SER A 136 1.69 -27.39 2.97
N LEU A 137 1.63 -26.16 2.45
CA LEU A 137 1.16 -24.99 3.20
C LEU A 137 -0.31 -25.13 3.62
N GLN A 138 -1.14 -25.68 2.74
CA GLN A 138 -2.56 -25.93 3.03
C GLN A 138 -2.72 -26.92 4.19
N GLN A 139 -2.01 -28.04 4.16
CA GLN A 139 -2.06 -29.06 5.23
C GLN A 139 -1.56 -28.50 6.55
N GLU A 140 -0.47 -27.74 6.53
CA GLU A 140 0.08 -27.11 7.73
C GLU A 140 -0.89 -26.08 8.31
N LEU A 141 -1.52 -25.26 7.46
CA LEU A 141 -2.50 -24.29 7.91
C LEU A 141 -3.74 -24.99 8.48
N LYS A 142 -4.22 -26.06 7.85
CA LYS A 142 -5.35 -26.85 8.36
C LYS A 142 -5.09 -27.39 9.76
N ARG A 143 -3.83 -27.73 10.07
CA ARG A 143 -3.42 -28.20 11.40
C ARG A 143 -3.34 -27.07 12.42
N LEU A 144 -2.74 -25.94 12.05
CA LEU A 144 -2.48 -24.83 12.97
C LEU A 144 -3.69 -23.91 13.19
N ASP A 145 -4.51 -23.74 12.16
CA ASP A 145 -5.68 -22.86 12.18
C ASP A 145 -6.79 -23.38 11.23
N PRO A 146 -7.55 -24.40 11.67
CA PRO A 146 -8.66 -24.95 10.90
C PRO A 146 -9.72 -23.89 10.55
N ALA A 147 -9.97 -22.93 11.44
CA ALA A 147 -10.98 -21.91 11.26
C ALA A 147 -10.62 -20.94 10.12
N PHE A 148 -9.36 -20.51 10.03
CA PHE A 148 -8.92 -19.69 8.90
C PHE A 148 -8.80 -20.50 7.60
N TYR A 149 -8.39 -21.77 7.69
CA TYR A 149 -8.32 -22.67 6.53
C TYR A 149 -9.65 -22.77 5.77
N GLU A 150 -10.78 -22.82 6.48
CA GLU A 150 -12.12 -22.89 5.87
C GLU A 150 -12.57 -21.57 5.21
N GLN A 151 -11.97 -20.44 5.58
CA GLN A 151 -12.37 -19.11 5.12
C GLN A 151 -11.48 -18.56 4.00
N VAL A 152 -10.21 -18.98 3.97
CA VAL A 152 -9.21 -18.44 3.07
C VAL A 152 -9.30 -19.11 1.70
N ASP A 153 -8.98 -18.35 0.66
CA ASP A 153 -8.70 -18.91 -0.65
C ASP A 153 -7.41 -19.76 -0.57
N LEU A 154 -7.57 -21.09 -0.63
CA LEU A 154 -6.48 -22.05 -0.53
C LEU A 154 -5.52 -22.02 -1.72
N CYS A 155 -5.89 -21.38 -2.83
CA CYS A 155 -4.99 -21.17 -3.96
C CYS A 155 -4.13 -19.91 -3.79
N ASN A 156 -4.41 -19.08 -2.77
CA ASN A 156 -3.69 -17.85 -2.51
C ASN A 156 -2.50 -18.09 -1.57
N SER A 157 -1.36 -18.46 -2.15
CA SER A 157 -0.13 -18.74 -1.41
C SER A 157 0.34 -17.58 -0.53
N VAL A 158 0.08 -16.33 -0.91
CA VAL A 158 0.42 -15.15 -0.11
C VAL A 158 -0.37 -15.12 1.20
N ARG A 159 -1.68 -15.36 1.13
CA ARG A 159 -2.55 -15.41 2.32
C ARG A 159 -2.24 -16.61 3.21
N LEU A 160 -1.97 -17.77 2.62
CA LEU A 160 -1.57 -18.97 3.36
C LEU A 160 -0.27 -18.74 4.13
N ARG A 161 0.78 -18.27 3.46
CA ARG A 161 2.07 -17.97 4.11
C ARG A 161 1.90 -16.93 5.21
N ARG A 162 1.12 -15.86 5.00
CA ARG A 162 0.90 -14.85 6.06
C ARG A 162 0.22 -15.44 7.30
N ALA A 163 -0.75 -16.33 7.13
CA ALA A 163 -1.40 -16.98 8.27
C ALA A 163 -0.44 -17.93 9.00
N LEU A 164 0.33 -18.73 8.26
CA LEU A 164 1.36 -19.61 8.82
C LEU A 164 2.45 -18.82 9.55
N GLU A 165 2.95 -17.73 8.96
CA GLU A 165 3.89 -16.80 9.59
C GLU A 165 3.40 -16.38 10.98
N VAL A 166 2.13 -15.99 11.09
CA VAL A 166 1.54 -15.58 12.37
C VAL A 166 1.38 -16.76 13.32
N CYS A 167 0.84 -17.89 12.84
CA CYS A 167 0.63 -19.08 13.66
C CYS A 167 1.93 -19.60 14.28
N ILE A 168 2.99 -19.69 13.48
CA ILE A 168 4.31 -20.17 13.90
C ILE A 168 4.97 -19.16 14.84
N THR A 169 4.90 -17.86 14.53
CA THR A 169 5.53 -16.80 15.34
C THR A 169 4.87 -16.65 16.71
N THR A 170 3.54 -16.75 16.77
CA THR A 170 2.77 -16.47 18.01
C THR A 170 2.38 -17.71 18.79
N GLY A 171 2.44 -18.90 18.16
CA GLY A 171 1.86 -20.13 18.68
C GLY A 171 0.32 -20.12 18.75
N LYS A 172 -0.35 -19.12 18.17
CA LYS A 172 -1.81 -18.94 18.21
C LYS A 172 -2.41 -18.99 16.81
N PRO A 173 -3.64 -19.51 16.63
CA PRO A 173 -4.33 -19.46 15.34
C PRO A 173 -4.46 -18.02 14.82
N PHE A 174 -4.18 -17.78 13.55
CA PHE A 174 -4.32 -16.48 12.89
C PHE A 174 -5.75 -15.92 13.00
N SER A 175 -6.75 -16.79 12.86
CA SER A 175 -8.17 -16.50 13.06
C SER A 175 -8.47 -15.93 14.45
N SER A 176 -7.76 -16.37 15.49
CA SER A 176 -7.95 -15.89 16.86
C SER A 176 -7.39 -14.48 17.10
N LEU A 177 -6.43 -14.05 16.28
CA LEU A 177 -5.78 -12.75 16.37
C LEU A 177 -6.41 -11.70 15.46
N ARG A 178 -7.23 -12.13 14.49
CA ARG A 178 -8.00 -11.24 13.62
C ARG A 178 -9.25 -10.76 14.33
N THR A 179 -9.14 -9.65 15.03
CA THR A 179 -10.27 -9.07 15.79
C THR A 179 -11.19 -8.21 14.92
N GLY A 180 -10.76 -7.87 13.71
CA GLY A 180 -11.56 -7.02 12.81
C GLY A 180 -11.59 -5.59 13.34
N PRO A 181 -10.47 -4.86 13.29
CA PRO A 181 -10.34 -3.57 13.94
C PRO A 181 -11.33 -2.55 13.38
N ARG A 182 -12.06 -1.90 14.30
CA ARG A 182 -12.70 -0.59 14.11
C ARG A 182 -12.13 0.36 15.16
N LYS A 183 -10.81 0.58 15.11
CA LYS A 183 -10.14 1.54 16.00
C LYS A 183 -10.74 2.92 15.75
N GLN A 184 -11.22 3.55 16.82
CA GLN A 184 -11.65 4.95 16.73
C GLN A 184 -10.42 5.85 16.69
N ARG A 185 -10.39 6.79 15.75
CA ARG A 185 -9.32 7.78 15.64
C ARG A 185 -9.64 9.03 16.43
N PRO A 186 -8.65 9.73 17.01
CA PRO A 186 -8.86 10.97 17.76
C PRO A 186 -9.16 12.18 16.86
N PHE A 187 -9.56 11.95 15.61
CA PHE A 187 -9.87 12.96 14.61
C PHE A 187 -11.06 12.50 13.76
N ARG A 188 -11.76 13.46 13.17
CA ARG A 188 -12.86 13.20 12.23
C ARG A 188 -12.28 12.70 10.91
N ILE A 189 -12.92 11.71 10.31
CA ILE A 189 -12.56 11.20 8.98
C ILE A 189 -13.68 11.56 8.01
N GLU A 190 -13.33 12.25 6.93
CA GLU A 190 -14.25 12.54 5.82
C GLU A 190 -13.73 11.86 4.56
N ARG A 191 -14.52 10.99 3.94
CA ARG A 191 -14.09 10.21 2.77
C ARG A 191 -14.74 10.73 1.50
N TYR A 192 -13.90 10.93 0.49
CA TYR A 192 -14.27 11.40 -0.83
C TYR A 192 -13.70 10.44 -1.86
N ALA A 193 -14.56 9.93 -2.74
CA ALA A 193 -14.17 9.01 -3.80
C ALA A 193 -14.36 9.68 -5.16
N LEU A 194 -13.26 9.93 -5.86
CA LEU A 194 -13.31 10.44 -7.23
C LEU A 194 -13.75 9.33 -8.17
N ASN A 195 -14.73 9.67 -8.99
CA ASN A 195 -15.19 8.83 -10.08
C ASN A 195 -15.14 9.59 -11.40
N ARG A 196 -15.07 8.83 -12.48
CA ARG A 196 -15.21 9.29 -13.87
C ARG A 196 -15.92 8.18 -14.65
N PRO A 197 -16.56 8.50 -15.79
CA PRO A 197 -17.03 7.49 -16.73
C PRO A 197 -15.91 6.50 -17.08
N LYS A 198 -16.28 5.25 -17.29
CA LYS A 198 -15.32 4.14 -17.48
C LYS A 198 -14.51 4.34 -18.76
N GLU A 199 -15.17 4.80 -19.82
CA GLU A 199 -14.60 5.09 -21.13
C GLU A 199 -13.53 6.16 -21.01
N GLU A 200 -13.82 7.25 -20.31
CA GLU A 200 -12.87 8.34 -20.06
C GLU A 200 -11.67 7.86 -19.22
N LEU A 201 -11.90 7.01 -18.21
CA LEU A 201 -10.80 6.42 -17.44
C LEU A 201 -9.87 5.59 -18.31
N TYR A 202 -10.41 4.79 -19.23
CA TYR A 202 -9.60 3.97 -20.14
C TYR A 202 -8.79 4.81 -21.11
N GLU A 203 -9.39 5.84 -21.71
CA GLU A 203 -8.65 6.77 -22.57
C GLU A 203 -7.49 7.44 -21.82
N ARG A 204 -7.75 7.90 -20.59
CA ARG A 204 -6.73 8.53 -19.74
C ARG A 204 -5.64 7.55 -19.32
N ILE A 205 -5.99 6.32 -19.00
CA ILE A 205 -5.01 5.28 -18.64
C ILE A 205 -4.12 4.98 -19.84
N ASN A 206 -4.71 4.72 -21.02
CA ASN A 206 -3.96 4.41 -22.24
C ASN A 206 -2.99 5.54 -22.58
N ARG A 207 -3.50 6.77 -22.68
CA ARG A 207 -2.67 7.94 -22.95
C ARG A 207 -1.55 8.11 -21.93
N ARG A 208 -1.82 7.84 -20.64
CA ARG A 208 -0.79 7.93 -19.61
C ARG A 208 0.29 6.87 -19.77
N VAL A 209 -0.05 5.65 -20.18
CA VAL A 209 0.96 4.62 -20.49
C VAL A 209 1.85 5.08 -21.64
N ASP A 210 1.28 5.63 -22.71
CA ASP A 210 2.07 6.16 -23.84
C ASP A 210 3.04 7.25 -23.37
N LEU A 211 2.55 8.21 -22.57
CA LEU A 211 3.38 9.27 -22.00
C LEU A 211 4.48 8.73 -21.07
N MET A 212 4.20 7.68 -20.28
CA MET A 212 5.20 7.04 -19.44
C MET A 212 6.29 6.37 -20.26
N MET A 213 5.92 5.71 -21.38
CA MET A 213 6.89 5.10 -22.29
C MET A 213 7.78 6.16 -22.94
N GLU A 214 7.20 7.28 -23.39
CA GLU A 214 7.93 8.44 -23.92
C GLU A 214 8.86 9.06 -22.87
N ALA A 215 8.45 9.08 -21.60
CA ALA A 215 9.24 9.60 -20.49
C ALA A 215 10.39 8.67 -20.04
N GLY A 216 10.52 7.47 -20.62
CA GLY A 216 11.61 6.55 -20.31
C GLY A 216 11.26 5.42 -19.34
N LEU A 217 9.97 5.07 -19.18
CA LEU A 217 9.55 3.93 -18.32
C LEU A 217 10.29 2.63 -18.65
N LEU A 218 10.57 2.37 -19.94
CA LEU A 218 11.30 1.17 -20.35
C LEU A 218 12.72 1.12 -19.80
N ASP A 219 13.40 2.27 -19.76
CA ASP A 219 14.77 2.34 -19.25
C ASP A 219 14.79 2.29 -17.73
N GLU A 220 13.80 2.90 -17.05
CA GLU A 220 13.59 2.74 -15.61
C GLU A 220 13.36 1.25 -15.26
N ALA A 221 12.48 0.56 -15.99
CA ALA A 221 12.22 -0.87 -15.79
C ALA A 221 13.49 -1.71 -16.00
N ARG A 222 14.25 -1.47 -17.08
CA ARG A 222 15.51 -2.17 -17.33
C ARG A 222 16.53 -1.98 -16.21
N ALA A 223 16.65 -0.77 -15.67
CA ALA A 223 17.56 -0.49 -14.56
C ALA A 223 17.20 -1.27 -13.29
N LEU A 224 15.91 -1.54 -13.07
CA LEU A 224 15.36 -2.23 -11.90
C LEU A 224 15.17 -3.75 -12.09
N TRP A 225 15.48 -4.26 -13.28
CA TRP A 225 15.39 -5.68 -13.61
C TRP A 225 16.13 -6.59 -12.62
N PRO A 226 17.36 -6.29 -12.16
CA PRO A 226 18.04 -7.12 -11.16
C PRO A 226 17.24 -7.30 -9.86
N GLN A 227 16.40 -6.33 -9.51
CA GLN A 227 15.55 -6.33 -8.33
C GLN A 227 14.11 -6.79 -8.61
N ALA A 228 13.78 -7.25 -9.83
CA ALA A 228 12.40 -7.60 -10.22
C ALA A 228 11.68 -8.59 -9.28
N HIS A 229 12.44 -9.41 -8.56
CA HIS A 229 11.95 -10.36 -7.56
C HIS A 229 11.38 -9.68 -6.28
N LEU A 230 11.66 -8.40 -6.05
CA LEU A 230 11.18 -7.65 -4.88
C LEU A 230 9.69 -7.30 -5.00
N ASN A 231 8.96 -7.36 -3.88
CA ASN A 231 7.52 -7.10 -3.84
C ASN A 231 7.12 -5.66 -4.27
N ALA A 232 8.03 -4.69 -4.12
CA ALA A 232 7.81 -3.33 -4.60
C ALA A 232 7.65 -3.28 -6.13
N LEU A 233 8.36 -4.15 -6.83
CA LEU A 233 8.40 -4.26 -8.29
C LEU A 233 7.38 -5.24 -8.87
N GLN A 234 6.64 -5.96 -8.02
CA GLN A 234 5.46 -6.73 -8.41
C GLN A 234 4.25 -5.79 -8.63
N THR A 235 4.41 -4.84 -9.53
CA THR A 235 3.51 -3.71 -9.81
C THR A 235 3.16 -3.67 -11.29
N VAL A 236 1.91 -3.29 -11.60
CA VAL A 236 1.45 -3.08 -12.97
C VAL A 236 2.32 -2.04 -13.67
N GLY A 237 2.72 -2.31 -14.90
CA GLY A 237 3.66 -1.49 -15.67
C GLY A 237 5.06 -2.10 -15.64
N TYR A 238 5.61 -2.42 -14.47
CA TYR A 238 6.93 -3.06 -14.38
C TYR A 238 6.86 -4.54 -14.75
N ARG A 239 5.89 -5.29 -14.20
CA ARG A 239 5.75 -6.73 -14.44
C ARG A 239 5.56 -7.11 -15.90
N GLU A 240 4.97 -6.23 -16.69
CA GLU A 240 4.72 -6.45 -18.11
C GLU A 240 5.92 -6.07 -19.01
N LEU A 241 6.85 -5.26 -18.49
CA LEU A 241 8.09 -4.85 -19.19
C LEU A 241 9.30 -5.74 -18.84
N PHE A 242 9.15 -6.51 -17.78
CA PHE A 242 10.05 -7.49 -17.20
C PHE A 242 10.05 -8.80 -17.99
#